data_AF-A0A1E8B5G1-F1
#
_entry.id   AF-A0A1E8B5G1-F1
#
_cell.length_a   1.000
_cell.length_b   1.000
_cell.length_c   1.000
_cell.angle_alpha   90.00
_cell.angle_beta   90.00
_cell.angle_gamma   90.00
#
_symmetry.space_group_name_H-M   'P 1'
#
loop_
_entity.id
_entity.type
_entity.pdbx_description
1 polymer ?
#
loop_
_entity_poly.entity_id
_entity_poly.type
_entity_poly.pdbx_seq_one_letter_code
_entity_poly.pdbx_strand_id
1 'polypeptide(L)'
;MGFAEDTCNYIKIGTGKEVGQLIKVEDVTTGRKYGPEDYGWGTLSVVSGGTSLVIGKVVGKIGDLEKKGKALEAAAKYKPKTIEINNPVLDNIRTGSALKIDELHAFNKIIDNYVNYASKFDLVGGDGIKRQLYQVEGSLNGKKGVFEWIVDPDPKKGVTHRRFIEGVGVTGKANARKK
;
A
#
# COMPACT_ATOMS: atom_id res chain seq x y z
N MET A 1 -32.42 -14.78 4.54
CA MET A 1 -31.80 -15.55 5.64
C MET A 1 -30.37 -15.06 5.79
N GLY A 2 -30.03 -14.51 6.96
CA GLY A 2 -28.70 -13.99 7.27
C GLY A 2 -27.68 -15.09 7.62
N PHE A 3 -26.43 -14.73 7.35
CA PHE A 3 -25.18 -15.48 7.35
C PHE A 3 -24.72 -15.98 8.73
N ALA A 4 -24.02 -17.11 8.75
CA ALA A 4 -22.93 -17.38 9.70
C ALA A 4 -21.86 -18.22 8.97
N GLU A 5 -20.69 -17.63 8.86
CA GLU A 5 -19.48 -18.12 8.22
C GLU A 5 -18.74 -19.03 9.21
N ASP A 6 -18.51 -20.30 8.87
CA ASP A 6 -17.53 -21.13 9.57
C ASP A 6 -16.74 -21.97 8.56
N THR A 7 -15.47 -21.59 8.40
CA THR A 7 -14.48 -22.19 7.51
C THR A 7 -14.07 -23.58 7.99
N CYS A 8 -14.31 -24.63 7.19
CA CYS A 8 -13.93 -26.01 7.53
C CYS A 8 -12.91 -26.59 6.51
N ASN A 9 -11.81 -27.15 7.02
CA ASN A 9 -10.53 -27.43 6.33
C ASN A 9 -10.45 -28.80 5.65
N TYR A 10 -10.40 -28.79 4.31
CA TYR A 10 -11.01 -29.78 3.41
C TYR A 10 -10.14 -30.58 2.29
N ILE A 11 -9.17 -31.52 2.50
CA ILE A 11 -8.44 -32.42 1.48
C ILE A 11 -9.31 -33.40 0.64
N LYS A 12 -9.12 -33.53 -0.69
CA LYS A 12 -9.99 -34.36 -1.59
C LYS A 12 -9.22 -35.43 -2.40
N ILE A 13 -9.69 -36.69 -2.42
CA ILE A 13 -9.33 -37.72 -3.41
C ILE A 13 -10.50 -37.85 -4.41
N GLY A 14 -10.25 -37.62 -5.71
CA GLY A 14 -11.06 -38.16 -6.82
C GLY A 14 -12.30 -37.38 -7.29
N THR A 15 -12.26 -37.00 -8.59
CA THR A 15 -13.30 -36.51 -9.53
C THR A 15 -14.35 -35.47 -9.09
N GLY A 16 -14.00 -34.20 -9.36
CA GLY A 16 -14.82 -33.14 -9.98
C GLY A 16 -16.30 -32.96 -9.62
N LYS A 17 -16.59 -31.92 -8.82
CA LYS A 17 -17.49 -30.79 -9.16
C LYS A 17 -17.39 -29.72 -8.06
N GLU A 18 -17.55 -28.47 -8.49
CA GLU A 18 -17.28 -27.21 -7.79
C GLU A 18 -18.12 -27.03 -6.52
N VAL A 19 -17.68 -26.07 -5.69
CA VAL A 19 -18.21 -25.59 -4.40
C VAL A 19 -17.49 -26.20 -3.18
N GLY A 20 -16.62 -25.39 -2.55
CA GLY A 20 -16.06 -25.61 -1.21
C GLY A 20 -14.93 -26.64 -1.12
N GLN A 21 -13.95 -26.37 -0.26
CA GLN A 21 -13.01 -27.38 0.24
C GLN A 21 -13.85 -28.55 0.82
N LEU A 22 -13.76 -29.75 0.24
CA LEU A 22 -14.65 -30.88 0.54
C LEU A 22 -13.81 -32.16 0.73
N ILE A 23 -13.25 -32.40 1.92
CA ILE A 23 -13.06 -33.77 2.45
C ILE A 23 -14.48 -34.34 2.65
N LYS A 24 -14.65 -35.64 2.49
CA LYS A 24 -15.52 -36.33 3.42
C LYS A 24 -14.55 -36.98 4.38
N VAL A 25 -14.44 -36.49 5.63
CA VAL A 25 -13.70 -37.21 6.68
C VAL A 25 -14.58 -38.37 7.12
N GLU A 26 -14.85 -39.26 6.19
CA GLU A 26 -15.73 -40.40 6.38
C GLU A 26 -15.31 -41.44 5.34
N ASP A 27 -14.93 -42.63 5.81
CA ASP A 27 -14.74 -43.78 4.95
C ASP A 27 -16.04 -43.95 4.15
N VAL A 28 -15.97 -43.72 2.83
CA VAL A 28 -17.16 -43.66 1.97
C VAL A 28 -17.85 -45.03 1.87
N THR A 29 -17.16 -46.08 2.33
CA THR A 29 -17.61 -47.47 2.30
C THR A 29 -18.08 -47.96 3.67
N THR A 30 -17.61 -47.38 4.78
CA THR A 30 -18.03 -47.77 6.15
C THR A 30 -18.67 -46.66 6.98
N GLY A 31 -18.76 -45.43 6.51
CA GLY A 31 -19.29 -44.29 7.26
C GLY A 31 -18.41 -43.86 8.46
N ARG A 32 -17.18 -44.36 8.57
CA ARG A 32 -16.32 -44.11 9.73
C ARG A 32 -15.58 -42.79 9.58
N LYS A 33 -15.73 -41.89 10.54
CA LYS A 33 -14.91 -40.68 10.63
C LYS A 33 -13.46 -41.02 10.98
N TYR A 34 -12.51 -40.48 10.21
CA TYR A 34 -11.09 -40.63 10.52
C TYR A 34 -10.68 -39.75 11.71
N GLY A 35 -9.92 -40.32 12.64
CA GLY A 35 -9.31 -39.62 13.75
C GLY A 35 -7.93 -39.03 13.41
N PRO A 36 -7.36 -38.19 14.28
CA PRO A 36 -6.09 -37.51 14.03
C PRO A 36 -4.89 -38.45 13.87
N GLU A 37 -4.96 -39.67 14.43
CA GLU A 37 -3.94 -40.71 14.30
C GLU A 37 -4.14 -41.61 13.08
N ASP A 38 -5.30 -41.54 12.43
CA ASP A 38 -5.56 -42.34 11.23
C ASP A 38 -4.70 -41.84 10.06
N TYR A 39 -4.29 -42.78 9.21
CA TYR A 39 -3.45 -42.49 8.07
C TYR A 39 -4.30 -42.30 6.81
N GLY A 40 -4.08 -41.20 6.10
CA GLY A 40 -4.83 -40.84 4.90
C GLY A 40 -3.91 -40.41 3.75
N TRP A 41 -4.45 -40.46 2.54
CA TRP A 41 -3.86 -39.89 1.34
C TRP A 41 -4.87 -38.98 0.66
N GLY A 42 -4.44 -38.01 -0.16
CA GLY A 42 -5.36 -37.09 -0.82
C GLY A 42 -4.71 -35.97 -1.60
N THR A 43 -5.53 -35.02 -2.07
CA THR A 43 -5.08 -33.81 -2.75
C THR A 43 -5.26 -32.62 -1.83
N LEU A 44 -4.18 -31.89 -1.58
CA LEU A 44 -4.19 -30.66 -0.80
C LEU A 44 -4.45 -29.46 -1.73
N SER A 45 -5.48 -28.69 -1.40
CA SER A 45 -5.88 -27.49 -2.14
C SER A 45 -6.09 -26.34 -1.17
N VAL A 46 -5.64 -25.14 -1.54
CA VAL A 46 -5.88 -23.91 -0.78
C VAL A 46 -6.82 -23.02 -1.58
N VAL A 47 -7.84 -22.47 -0.92
CA VAL A 47 -8.80 -21.55 -1.54
C VAL A 47 -8.70 -20.20 -0.84
N SER A 48 -8.33 -19.15 -1.57
CA SER A 48 -8.31 -17.78 -1.05
C SER A 48 -8.88 -16.82 -2.08
N GLY A 49 -9.83 -15.97 -1.69
CA GLY A 49 -10.38 -14.92 -2.55
C GLY A 49 -11.02 -15.43 -3.85
N GLY A 50 -11.64 -16.60 -3.85
CA GLY A 50 -12.25 -17.22 -5.03
C GLY A 50 -11.29 -17.97 -5.96
N THR A 51 -9.98 -17.92 -5.69
CA THR A 51 -8.97 -18.70 -6.43
C THR A 51 -8.64 -20.00 -5.69
N SER A 52 -8.66 -21.13 -6.39
CA SER A 52 -8.25 -22.45 -5.85
C SER A 52 -6.88 -22.83 -6.40
N LEU A 53 -5.90 -23.04 -5.52
CA LEU A 53 -4.58 -23.55 -5.87
C LEU A 53 -4.44 -25.00 -5.39
N VAL A 54 -4.20 -25.92 -6.32
CA VAL A 54 -3.88 -27.32 -6.02
C VAL A 54 -2.38 -27.42 -5.76
N ILE A 55 -2.01 -27.79 -4.52
CA ILE A 55 -0.60 -27.89 -4.09
C ILE A 55 -0.02 -29.26 -4.45
N GLY A 56 -0.86 -30.31 -4.47
CA GLY A 56 -0.47 -31.63 -4.95
C GLY A 56 -1.03 -32.77 -4.10
N LYS A 57 -0.52 -33.98 -4.36
CA LYS A 57 -0.87 -35.19 -3.60
C LYS A 57 -0.13 -35.21 -2.26
N VAL A 58 -0.83 -35.60 -1.21
CA VAL A 58 -0.32 -35.71 0.16
C VAL A 58 -0.66 -37.06 0.76
N VAL A 59 0.17 -37.51 1.69
CA VAL A 59 -0.01 -38.76 2.44
C VAL A 59 0.54 -38.57 3.85
N GLY A 60 -0.16 -39.08 4.87
CA GLY A 60 0.23 -38.90 6.27
C GLY A 60 -0.90 -39.06 7.27
N LYS A 61 -0.59 -38.85 8.56
CA LYS A 61 -1.60 -38.78 9.61
C LYS A 61 -2.52 -37.59 9.40
N ILE A 62 -3.82 -37.77 9.63
CA ILE A 62 -4.81 -36.71 9.42
C ILE A 62 -4.49 -35.45 10.26
N GLY A 63 -4.12 -35.61 11.53
CA GLY A 63 -3.80 -34.47 12.40
C GLY A 63 -2.61 -33.63 11.92
N ASP A 64 -1.62 -34.26 11.27
CA ASP A 64 -0.46 -33.56 10.71
C ASP A 64 -0.81 -32.83 9.41
N LEU A 65 -1.65 -33.44 8.58
CA LEU A 65 -2.13 -32.83 7.34
C LEU A 65 -3.04 -31.62 7.62
N GLU A 66 -3.87 -31.68 8.67
CA GLU A 66 -4.68 -30.54 9.14
C GLU A 66 -3.82 -29.36 9.62
N LYS A 67 -2.77 -29.63 10.42
CA LYS A 67 -1.84 -28.58 10.88
C LYS A 67 -1.13 -27.90 9.71
N LYS A 68 -0.69 -28.69 8.72
CA LYS A 68 -0.07 -28.17 7.49
C LYS A 68 -1.06 -27.36 6.67
N GLY A 69 -2.31 -27.82 6.53
CA GLY A 69 -3.38 -27.08 5.87
C GLY A 69 -3.65 -25.72 6.50
N LYS A 70 -3.78 -25.66 7.84
CA LYS A 70 -3.95 -24.39 8.58
C LYS A 70 -2.77 -23.42 8.39
N ALA A 71 -1.54 -23.94 8.39
CA ALA A 71 -0.35 -23.11 8.16
C ALA A 71 -0.33 -22.52 6.73
N LEU A 72 -0.74 -23.31 5.73
CA LEU A 72 -0.86 -22.87 4.34
C LEU A 72 -1.99 -21.85 4.15
N GLU A 73 -3.12 -22.04 4.82
CA GLU A 73 -4.24 -21.08 4.82
C GLU A 73 -3.80 -19.72 5.40
N ALA A 74 -3.04 -19.73 6.50
CA ALA A 74 -2.48 -18.52 7.10
C ALA A 74 -1.51 -17.80 6.16
N ALA A 75 -0.65 -18.55 5.46
CA ALA A 75 0.28 -18.00 4.47
C ALA A 75 -0.45 -17.42 3.24
N ALA A 76 -1.52 -18.07 2.76
CA ALA A 76 -2.30 -17.58 1.62
C ALA A 76 -3.15 -16.33 1.93
N LYS A 77 -3.52 -16.12 3.20
CA LYS A 77 -4.20 -14.89 3.66
C LYS A 77 -3.27 -13.70 3.80
N TYR A 78 -1.96 -13.87 3.58
CA TYR A 78 -1.01 -12.76 3.54
C TYR A 78 -1.35 -11.82 2.39
N LYS A 79 -2.04 -10.73 2.69
CA LYS A 79 -2.19 -9.61 1.77
C LYS A 79 -0.91 -8.79 1.85
N PRO A 80 -0.13 -8.64 0.75
CA PRO A 80 0.96 -7.68 0.76
C PRO A 80 0.38 -6.33 1.15
N LYS A 81 0.96 -5.72 2.19
CA LYS A 81 0.56 -4.36 2.58
C LYS A 81 0.99 -3.44 1.46
N THR A 82 0.06 -3.08 0.58
CA THR A 82 0.28 -2.01 -0.39
C THR A 82 0.51 -0.74 0.41
N ILE A 83 1.74 -0.23 0.41
CA ILE A 83 2.05 1.09 0.94
C ILE A 83 1.84 2.05 -0.22
N GLU A 84 0.71 2.76 -0.22
CA GLU A 84 0.53 3.90 -1.11
C GLU A 84 1.41 5.04 -0.61
N ILE A 85 2.43 5.38 -1.40
CA ILE A 85 3.30 6.52 -1.14
C ILE A 85 2.69 7.71 -1.87
N ASN A 86 2.06 8.63 -1.12
CA ASN A 86 1.60 9.91 -1.66
C ASN A 86 2.75 10.92 -1.65
N ASN A 87 2.94 11.62 -2.77
CA ASN A 87 3.83 12.78 -2.85
C ASN A 87 3.02 13.97 -3.35
N PRO A 88 2.70 14.96 -2.50
CA PRO A 88 1.79 16.06 -2.86
C PRO A 88 2.33 16.96 -3.97
N VAL A 89 3.62 16.91 -4.29
CA VAL A 89 4.23 17.70 -5.37
C VAL A 89 4.32 16.93 -6.68
N LEU A 90 4.64 15.63 -6.63
CA LEU A 90 4.74 14.79 -7.83
C LEU A 90 3.37 14.30 -8.32
N ASP A 91 2.42 14.12 -7.40
CA ASP A 91 1.07 13.63 -7.72
C ASP A 91 0.16 14.75 -8.28
N ASN A 92 0.66 15.99 -8.33
CA ASN A 92 -0.10 17.16 -8.77
C ASN A 92 0.51 17.82 -10.01
N ILE A 93 -0.35 18.40 -10.84
CA ILE A 93 0.10 19.25 -11.94
C ILE A 93 0.74 20.54 -11.42
N ARG A 94 1.50 21.23 -12.28
CA ARG A 94 2.07 22.55 -11.96
C ARG A 94 1.28 23.65 -12.63
N THR A 95 1.08 24.75 -11.90
CA THR A 95 0.46 25.97 -12.42
C THR A 95 1.17 27.21 -11.86
N GLY A 96 0.81 28.39 -12.38
CA GLY A 96 1.27 29.66 -11.83
C GLY A 96 2.80 29.79 -11.76
N SER A 97 3.33 30.18 -10.60
CA SER A 97 4.77 30.42 -10.43
C SER A 97 5.59 29.12 -10.47
N ALA A 98 4.99 27.96 -10.28
CA ALA A 98 5.71 26.68 -10.38
C ALA A 98 6.14 26.31 -11.82
N LEU A 99 5.63 27.04 -12.83
CA LEU A 99 5.98 26.89 -14.24
C LEU A 99 7.12 27.82 -14.70
N LYS A 100 7.61 28.71 -13.83
CA LYS A 100 8.70 29.63 -14.19
C LYS A 100 9.98 28.87 -14.50
N ILE A 101 10.73 29.37 -15.47
CA ILE A 101 11.94 28.72 -16.02
C ILE A 101 13.26 29.31 -15.51
N ASP A 102 13.21 30.31 -14.64
CA ASP A 102 14.42 30.89 -14.04
C ASP A 102 15.07 29.92 -13.04
N GLU A 103 16.35 30.12 -12.77
CA GLU A 103 17.18 29.21 -11.97
C GLU A 103 16.58 28.87 -10.59
N LEU A 104 15.89 29.84 -9.97
CA LEU A 104 15.32 29.67 -8.64
C LEU A 104 14.00 28.89 -8.66
N HIS A 105 13.32 28.76 -9.79
CA HIS A 105 12.06 28.02 -9.91
C HIS A 105 12.21 26.70 -10.69
N ALA A 106 13.16 26.65 -11.62
CA ALA A 106 13.43 25.54 -12.52
C ALA A 106 14.57 24.62 -12.06
N PHE A 107 14.91 24.61 -10.77
CA PHE A 107 15.86 23.66 -10.21
C PHE A 107 15.43 22.20 -10.49
N ASN A 108 16.38 21.26 -10.42
CA ASN A 108 16.17 19.87 -10.82
C ASN A 108 14.92 19.24 -10.16
N LYS A 109 14.12 18.50 -10.94
CA LYS A 109 12.89 17.83 -10.47
C LYS A 109 13.16 16.77 -9.38
N ILE A 110 14.38 16.24 -9.29
CA ILE A 110 14.74 15.29 -8.23
C ILE A 110 14.51 15.83 -6.82
N ILE A 111 14.59 17.16 -6.65
CA ILE A 111 14.37 17.83 -5.36
C ILE A 111 12.92 17.64 -4.89
N ASP A 112 11.96 17.45 -5.80
CA ASP A 112 10.54 17.27 -5.47
C ASP A 112 10.27 15.93 -4.75
N ASN A 113 11.19 14.95 -4.86
CA ASN A 113 11.11 13.70 -4.08
C ASN A 113 11.23 13.93 -2.57
N TYR A 114 11.82 15.06 -2.16
CA TYR A 114 12.13 15.34 -0.77
C TYR A 114 11.00 16.08 -0.03
N VAL A 115 9.87 16.37 -0.70
CA VAL A 115 8.78 17.12 -0.06
C VAL A 115 8.19 16.41 1.17
N ASN A 116 8.23 15.07 1.21
CA ASN A 116 7.76 14.30 2.36
C ASN A 116 8.67 14.43 3.60
N TYR A 117 9.89 14.96 3.44
CA TYR A 117 10.78 15.32 4.53
C TYR A 117 10.71 16.82 4.87
N ALA A 118 9.91 17.60 4.13
CA ALA A 118 9.77 19.02 4.35
C ALA A 118 8.92 19.32 5.60
N SER A 119 9.18 20.46 6.22
CA SER A 119 8.26 21.04 7.18
C SER A 119 7.02 21.53 6.46
N LYS A 120 5.83 21.20 6.99
CA LYS A 120 4.53 21.52 6.41
C LYS A 120 3.82 22.58 7.24
N PHE A 121 3.24 23.58 6.58
CA PHE A 121 2.55 24.70 7.21
C PHE A 121 1.25 25.02 6.49
N ASP A 122 0.23 25.41 7.24
CA ASP A 122 -0.98 25.99 6.67
C ASP A 122 -0.70 27.42 6.17
N LEU A 123 -1.13 27.71 4.95
CA LEU A 123 -0.99 29.03 4.33
C LEU A 123 -2.36 29.50 3.83
N VAL A 124 -2.79 30.69 4.23
CA VAL A 124 -3.96 31.35 3.62
C VAL A 124 -3.46 32.31 2.55
N GLY A 125 -3.83 32.08 1.30
CA GLY A 125 -3.50 32.99 0.21
C GLY A 125 -4.22 34.33 0.35
N GLY A 126 -3.77 35.34 -0.39
CA GLY A 126 -4.47 36.64 -0.45
C GLY A 126 -5.90 36.54 -1.01
N ASP A 127 -6.23 35.42 -1.67
CA ASP A 127 -7.55 35.04 -2.14
C ASP A 127 -8.41 34.31 -1.09
N GLY A 128 -7.92 34.17 0.14
CA GLY A 128 -8.61 33.46 1.23
C GLY A 128 -8.57 31.94 1.14
N ILE A 129 -7.95 31.37 0.10
CA ILE A 129 -7.85 29.91 -0.07
C ILE A 129 -6.75 29.36 0.84
N LYS A 130 -7.11 28.34 1.64
CA LYS A 130 -6.16 27.57 2.46
C LYS A 130 -5.37 26.61 1.57
N ARG A 131 -4.05 26.69 1.64
CA ARG A 131 -3.08 25.89 0.91
C ARG A 131 -2.06 25.28 1.87
N GLN A 132 -1.28 24.35 1.36
CA GLN A 132 -0.19 23.74 2.10
C GLN A 132 1.15 24.26 1.60
N LEU A 133 1.94 24.82 2.51
CA LEU A 133 3.30 25.29 2.29
C LEU A 133 4.27 24.22 2.78
N TYR A 134 5.19 23.80 1.92
CA TYR A 134 6.25 22.84 2.24
C TYR A 134 7.59 23.54 2.14
N GLN A 135 8.44 23.40 3.15
CA GLN A 135 9.78 24.00 3.19
C GLN A 135 10.82 22.98 3.66
N VAL A 136 11.89 22.80 2.88
CA VAL A 136 13.04 21.94 3.23
C VAL A 136 14.33 22.70 2.98
N GLU A 137 15.24 22.64 3.96
CA GLU A 137 16.55 23.26 3.83
C GLU A 137 17.41 22.52 2.80
N GLY A 138 18.31 23.25 2.15
CA GLY A 138 19.26 22.65 1.21
C GLY A 138 20.16 23.70 0.58
N SER A 139 20.69 23.37 -0.59
CA SER A 139 21.50 24.28 -1.37
C SER A 139 21.24 24.16 -2.86
N LEU A 140 21.26 25.29 -3.56
CA LEU A 140 21.22 25.36 -5.00
C LEU A 140 22.44 26.14 -5.48
N ASN A 141 23.24 25.57 -6.39
CA ASN A 141 24.44 26.20 -6.95
C ASN A 141 25.41 26.74 -5.88
N GLY A 142 25.67 25.93 -4.84
CA GLY A 142 26.58 26.28 -3.74
C GLY A 142 26.01 27.25 -2.70
N LYS A 143 24.80 27.78 -2.91
CA LYS A 143 24.15 28.73 -1.99
C LYS A 143 23.20 27.98 -1.08
N LYS A 144 23.37 28.10 0.24
CA LYS A 144 22.45 27.53 1.24
C LYS A 144 21.12 28.29 1.24
N GLY A 145 20.02 27.61 1.50
CA GLY A 145 18.69 28.20 1.53
C GLY A 145 17.59 27.17 1.76
N VAL A 146 16.38 27.51 1.33
CA VAL A 146 15.19 26.65 1.48
C VAL A 146 14.52 26.43 0.13
N PHE A 147 14.15 25.19 -0.15
CA PHE A 147 13.24 24.84 -1.24
C PHE A 147 11.81 24.90 -0.71
N GLU A 148 10.95 25.56 -1.46
CA GLU A 148 9.56 25.83 -1.09
C GLU A 148 8.61 25.35 -2.18
N TRP A 149 7.49 24.73 -1.75
CA TRP A 149 6.34 24.44 -2.60
C TRP A 149 5.05 24.91 -1.95
N ILE A 150 4.10 25.38 -2.76
CA ILE A 150 2.73 25.64 -2.32
C ILE A 150 1.78 24.76 -3.14
N VAL A 151 1.04 23.91 -2.44
CA VAL A 151 0.05 23.00 -3.03
C VAL A 151 -1.34 23.53 -2.73
N ASP A 152 -2.10 23.81 -3.81
CA ASP A 152 -3.49 24.19 -3.76
C ASP A 152 -4.38 22.94 -3.58
N PRO A 153 -5.45 23.01 -2.77
CA PRO A 153 -6.35 21.88 -2.59
C PRO A 153 -7.12 21.52 -3.87
N ASP A 154 -7.26 22.43 -4.84
CA ASP A 154 -7.85 22.12 -6.13
C ASP A 154 -6.84 21.34 -7.01
N PRO A 155 -7.12 20.07 -7.38
CA PRO A 155 -6.22 19.27 -8.20
C PRO A 155 -6.02 19.85 -9.62
N LYS A 156 -6.91 20.75 -10.08
CA LYS A 156 -6.73 21.48 -11.35
C LYS A 156 -5.73 22.64 -11.23
N LYS A 157 -5.31 22.99 -10.01
CA LYS A 157 -4.25 23.97 -9.74
C LYS A 157 -2.98 23.30 -9.23
N GLY A 158 -3.10 22.30 -8.36
CA GLY A 158 -1.97 21.49 -7.89
C GLY A 158 -0.86 22.34 -7.27
N VAL A 159 0.37 22.18 -7.75
CA VAL A 159 1.54 22.95 -7.31
C VAL A 159 1.53 24.32 -7.97
N THR A 160 1.19 25.36 -7.19
CA THR A 160 1.07 26.75 -7.68
C THR A 160 2.36 27.57 -7.50
N HIS A 161 3.22 27.13 -6.58
CA HIS A 161 4.51 27.74 -6.29
C HIS A 161 5.57 26.66 -6.10
N ARG A 162 6.75 26.92 -6.66
CA ARG A 162 7.96 26.12 -6.49
C ARG A 162 9.15 27.06 -6.60
N ARG A 163 9.95 27.18 -5.54
CA ARG A 163 11.04 28.15 -5.53
C ARG A 163 12.14 27.77 -4.53
N PHE A 164 13.38 28.05 -4.88
CA PHE A 164 14.50 28.10 -3.96
C PHE A 164 14.73 29.53 -3.48
N ILE A 165 14.91 29.70 -2.17
CA ILE A 165 15.14 30.99 -1.51
C ILE A 165 16.50 30.94 -0.81
N GLU A 166 17.44 31.73 -1.32
CA GLU A 166 18.82 31.79 -0.81
C GLU A 166 18.90 32.44 0.58
N GLY A 167 19.65 31.79 1.47
CA GLY A 167 20.07 32.25 2.79
C GLY A 167 18.91 32.53 3.76
N VAL A 168 17.79 31.84 3.56
CA VAL A 168 16.68 31.75 4.50
C VAL A 168 16.51 30.28 4.88
N GLY A 169 16.21 30.00 6.15
CA GLY A 169 15.88 28.66 6.63
C GLY A 169 14.38 28.35 6.50
N VAL A 170 13.92 27.31 7.17
CA VAL A 170 12.48 27.05 7.31
C VAL A 170 11.84 28.15 8.16
N THR A 171 10.77 28.79 7.66
CA THR A 171 10.13 29.94 8.32
C THR A 171 8.62 29.80 8.49
N GLY A 172 7.98 28.88 7.77
CA GLY A 172 6.52 28.79 7.69
C GLY A 172 5.86 29.96 6.96
N LYS A 173 6.65 30.85 6.34
CA LYS A 173 6.17 31.97 5.55
C LYS A 173 6.58 31.78 4.11
N ALA A 174 5.60 31.87 3.21
CA ALA A 174 5.85 31.76 1.78
C ALA A 174 6.72 32.93 1.29
N ASN A 175 7.68 32.65 0.41
CA ASN A 175 8.59 33.67 -0.16
C ASN A 175 9.28 34.54 0.89
N ALA A 176 9.71 33.94 2.01
CA ALA A 176 10.42 34.63 3.06
C ALA A 176 11.67 35.35 2.52
N ARG A 177 11.97 36.51 3.11
CA ARG A 177 13.13 37.33 2.75
C ARG A 177 14.09 37.41 3.94
N LYS A 178 15.38 37.59 3.66
CA LYS A 178 16.36 37.97 4.69
C LYS A 178 15.89 39.28 5.34
N LYS A 179 15.98 39.33 6.67
CA LYS A 179 15.89 40.59 7.41
C LYS A 179 17.15 41.40 7.19
#